data_AF-A0AAV5YPP9-F1
#
_entry.id   AF-A0AAV5YPP9-F1
#
_cell.length_a   1.000
_cell.length_b   1.000
_cell.length_c   1.000
_cell.angle_alpha   90.00
_cell.angle_beta   90.00
_cell.angle_gamma   90.00
#
_symmetry.space_group_name_H-M   'P 1'
#
loop_
_entity.id
_entity.type
_entity.pdbx_description
1 polymer ?
#
loop_
_entity_poly.entity_id
_entity_poly.type
_entity_poly.pdbx_seq_one_letter_code
_entity_poly.pdbx_strand_id
1 'polypeptide(L)'
;MTCPGCGQTNPAGAQFCGGCGSRLAAVCPSCRAPNPPGNRFCHQCGAALSAPAASAAPASPAPSASPVAYTPRHLAEKILTSAGALQGERKQVTVLFVDVSGFTSLSERLDPEEVHRLMSRAFDSMLAEVHRYEGTVNQFLGDGIMAIFGAPIAHEDHAVRGVHAALGIARALEAYQAELLPRGIRFRARQGLNTGLVVVGSIGSDLRMDYTAVGDATNVAARMQQGGAPGRVTISEATYRLVRGYFETRPLGQMEVKGKAEPVGAWEVVAAHETRTRLEIAAEDGLTPFVGRERELGLLLEAFGRARDGQGQVAFLVAEAGMGKSRLLAELRRRIGGEAAWHEGHCLSFGRAMPFHPLVDLVRRQLDIEEGDTEAAIAAKVERGLAAIGPELAPAAPYLRALLSIDPGNADLRAMTPAQRRAETFEALRSMLVRNAEKRPQVVVIEDLHWIDGVSEQFLTTLTESVPALRALLVFTYRPGY
;
A
#
# COMPACT_ATOMS: atom_id res chain seq x y z
N MET A 1 -62.36 16.63 6.46
CA MET A 1 -61.45 16.54 5.31
C MET A 1 -61.65 15.21 4.61
N THR A 2 -61.86 15.20 3.29
CA THR A 2 -62.06 13.97 2.52
C THR A 2 -60.70 13.36 2.15
N CYS A 3 -60.50 12.06 2.41
CA CYS A 3 -59.26 11.40 2.08
C CYS A 3 -59.08 11.29 0.55
N PRO A 4 -57.95 11.75 -0.01
CA PRO A 4 -57.71 11.64 -1.46
C PRO A 4 -57.43 10.19 -1.90
N GLY A 5 -57.06 9.29 -0.98
CA GLY A 5 -56.78 7.89 -1.28
C GLY A 5 -58.03 7.00 -1.32
N CYS A 6 -58.96 7.16 -0.37
CA CYS A 6 -60.12 6.29 -0.24
C CYS A 6 -61.49 7.00 -0.22
N GLY A 7 -61.52 8.34 -0.30
CA GLY A 7 -62.76 9.12 -0.31
C GLY A 7 -63.46 9.27 1.05
N GLN A 8 -62.93 8.71 2.14
CA GLN A 8 -63.58 8.79 3.45
C GLN A 8 -63.50 10.19 4.07
N THR A 9 -64.60 10.66 4.66
CA THR A 9 -64.67 11.93 5.40
C THR A 9 -64.07 11.76 6.80
N ASN A 10 -63.07 12.57 7.13
CA ASN A 10 -62.37 12.56 8.43
C ASN A 10 -62.63 13.87 9.20
N PRO A 11 -62.57 13.86 10.54
CA PRO A 11 -62.72 15.05 11.38
C PRO A 11 -61.71 16.16 11.02
N ALA A 12 -62.05 17.42 11.32
CA ALA A 12 -61.12 18.54 11.17
C ALA A 12 -59.92 18.36 12.12
N GLY A 13 -58.69 18.41 11.59
CA GLY A 13 -57.45 18.20 12.34
C GLY A 13 -56.89 16.77 12.35
N ALA A 14 -57.56 15.79 11.73
CA ALA A 14 -57.04 14.42 11.61
C ALA A 14 -55.76 14.36 10.75
N GLN A 15 -54.67 13.82 11.30
CA GLN A 15 -53.37 13.69 10.60
C GLN A 15 -53.32 12.48 9.66
N PHE A 16 -54.12 11.45 9.95
CA PHE A 16 -54.23 10.22 9.17
C PHE A 16 -55.70 9.90 8.91
N CYS A 17 -55.97 9.23 7.81
CA CYS A 17 -57.32 8.77 7.50
C CYS A 17 -57.71 7.59 8.39
N GLY A 18 -58.86 7.68 9.06
CA GLY A 18 -59.40 6.60 9.87
C GLY A 18 -59.87 5.36 9.09
N GLY A 19 -59.98 5.45 7.76
CA GLY A 19 -60.37 4.32 6.89
C GLY A 19 -59.18 3.57 6.30
N CYS A 20 -58.21 4.28 5.72
CA CYS A 20 -57.10 3.66 4.97
C CYS A 20 -55.70 3.98 5.53
N GLY A 21 -55.59 4.75 6.61
CA GLY A 21 -54.31 5.11 7.24
C GLY A 21 -53.46 6.12 6.46
N SER A 22 -53.89 6.60 5.29
CA SER A 22 -53.13 7.58 4.51
C SER A 22 -53.02 8.93 5.23
N ARG A 23 -51.85 9.56 5.16
CA ARG A 23 -51.59 10.85 5.80
C ARG A 23 -52.39 11.96 5.12
N LEU A 24 -53.17 12.71 5.89
CA LEU A 24 -54.07 13.75 5.39
C LEU A 24 -53.46 15.16 5.40
N ALA A 25 -52.36 15.37 6.12
CA ALA A 25 -51.61 16.62 6.12
C ALA A 25 -50.10 16.36 6.32
N ALA A 26 -49.26 16.97 5.48
CA ALA A 26 -47.81 16.94 5.64
C ALA A 26 -47.36 18.15 6.47
N VAL A 27 -46.65 17.93 7.57
CA VAL A 27 -46.11 19.03 8.39
C VAL A 27 -44.76 19.44 7.81
N CYS A 28 -44.57 20.74 7.56
CA CYS A 28 -43.29 21.24 7.06
C CYS A 28 -42.18 21.01 8.09
N PRO A 29 -41.05 20.38 7.72
CA PRO A 29 -39.94 20.15 8.65
C PRO A 29 -39.26 21.46 9.10
N SER A 30 -39.36 22.52 8.28
CA SER A 30 -38.69 23.79 8.54
C SER A 30 -39.52 24.78 9.37
N CYS A 31 -40.83 24.91 9.11
CA CYS A 31 -41.69 25.89 9.79
C CYS A 31 -42.88 25.29 10.56
N ARG A 32 -43.04 23.96 10.54
CA ARG A 32 -44.14 23.21 11.17
C ARG A 32 -45.55 23.55 10.69
N ALA A 33 -45.71 24.33 9.62
CA ALA A 33 -47.01 24.59 9.01
C ALA A 33 -47.62 23.28 8.44
N PRO A 34 -48.94 23.04 8.63
CA PRO A 34 -49.63 21.92 8.00
C PRO A 34 -49.85 22.21 6.51
N ASN A 35 -49.47 21.29 5.63
CA ASN A 35 -49.61 21.43 4.19
C ASN A 35 -50.62 20.38 3.66
N PRO A 36 -51.47 20.75 2.69
CA PRO A 36 -52.36 19.82 2.02
C PRO A 36 -51.59 18.63 1.39
N PRO A 37 -52.23 17.45 1.29
CA PRO A 37 -51.63 16.30 0.64
C PRO A 37 -51.43 16.61 -0.86
N GLY A 38 -50.23 16.30 -1.37
CA GLY A 38 -49.83 16.58 -2.77
C GLY A 38 -48.86 17.76 -2.93
N ASN A 39 -48.71 18.63 -1.93
CA ASN A 39 -47.72 19.71 -1.98
C ASN A 39 -46.29 19.17 -1.90
N ARG A 40 -45.45 19.50 -2.90
CA ARG A 40 -44.01 19.20 -2.88
C ARG A 40 -43.20 20.21 -2.07
N PHE A 41 -43.72 21.42 -1.91
CA PHE A 41 -43.10 22.53 -1.18
C PHE A 41 -44.09 23.14 -0.19
N CYS A 42 -43.56 23.71 0.90
CA CYS A 42 -44.38 24.35 1.91
C CYS A 42 -44.99 25.64 1.37
N HIS A 43 -46.32 25.76 1.48
CA HIS A 43 -47.03 26.96 1.02
C HIS A 43 -46.72 28.23 1.85
N GLN A 44 -46.11 28.08 3.03
CA GLN A 44 -45.82 29.19 3.93
C GLN A 44 -44.33 29.62 3.93
N CYS A 45 -43.38 28.69 3.77
CA CYS A 45 -41.95 29.03 3.78
C CYS A 45 -41.14 28.53 2.57
N GLY A 46 -41.77 27.82 1.62
CA GLY A 46 -41.10 27.31 0.41
C GLY A 46 -40.21 26.08 0.62
N ALA A 47 -40.01 25.59 1.84
CA ALA A 47 -39.18 24.40 2.10
C ALA A 47 -39.78 23.12 1.49
N ALA A 48 -38.94 22.25 0.92
CA ALA A 48 -39.38 20.96 0.37
C ALA A 48 -40.01 20.07 1.45
N LEU A 49 -41.19 19.50 1.15
CA LEU A 49 -41.96 18.66 2.09
C LEU A 49 -41.65 17.16 1.93
N SER A 50 -41.01 16.79 0.82
CA SER A 50 -40.44 15.48 0.56
C SER A 50 -39.02 15.65 0.02
N ALA A 51 -38.09 14.81 0.50
CA ALA A 51 -36.81 14.68 -0.16
C ALA A 51 -37.07 14.26 -1.62
N PRO A 52 -36.43 14.87 -2.63
CA PRO A 52 -36.59 14.40 -3.99
C PRO A 52 -36.13 12.93 -4.02
N ALA A 53 -37.05 12.03 -4.37
CA ALA A 53 -36.65 10.72 -4.88
C ALA A 53 -35.69 11.01 -6.03
N ALA A 54 -34.44 10.57 -5.88
CA ALA A 54 -33.40 10.75 -6.87
C ALA A 54 -33.99 10.36 -8.23
N SER A 55 -34.10 11.35 -9.13
CA SER A 55 -34.41 11.06 -10.52
C SER A 55 -33.32 10.13 -11.01
N ALA A 56 -33.68 8.89 -11.35
CA ALA A 56 -32.80 7.94 -11.97
C ALA A 56 -32.28 8.55 -13.28
N ALA A 57 -31.06 9.07 -13.22
CA ALA A 57 -30.23 9.23 -14.41
C ALA A 57 -29.94 7.82 -14.95
N PRO A 58 -29.80 7.63 -16.27
CA PRO A 58 -29.47 6.33 -16.84
C PRO A 58 -28.19 5.80 -16.18
N ALA A 59 -28.30 4.59 -15.61
CA ALA A 59 -27.26 3.96 -14.82
C ALA A 59 -25.97 3.78 -15.64
N SER A 60 -24.87 4.33 -15.15
CA SER A 60 -23.53 3.89 -15.56
C SER A 60 -23.22 2.53 -14.91
N PRO A 61 -22.63 1.56 -15.64
CA PRO A 61 -22.62 0.15 -15.25
C PRO A 61 -21.42 -0.25 -14.36
N ALA A 62 -20.95 0.63 -13.47
CA ALA A 62 -19.96 0.22 -12.47
C ALA A 62 -20.61 -0.74 -11.45
N PRO A 63 -19.88 -1.75 -10.92
CA PRO A 63 -20.43 -2.61 -9.89
C PRO A 63 -20.81 -1.76 -8.68
N SER A 64 -22.11 -1.65 -8.39
CA SER A 64 -22.66 -0.94 -7.23
C SER A 64 -22.42 -1.70 -5.91
N ALA A 65 -21.38 -2.54 -5.86
CA ALA A 65 -21.08 -3.39 -4.72
C ALA A 65 -20.57 -2.53 -3.56
N SER A 66 -21.08 -2.80 -2.36
CA SER A 66 -20.54 -2.28 -1.11
C SER A 66 -19.04 -2.61 -1.02
N PRO A 67 -18.20 -1.68 -0.53
CA PRO A 67 -16.79 -1.96 -0.26
C PRO A 67 -16.48 -3.24 0.52
N VAL A 68 -17.39 -3.70 1.38
CA VAL A 68 -17.30 -5.01 2.05
C VAL A 68 -17.16 -6.18 1.07
N ALA A 69 -17.84 -6.13 -0.08
CA ALA A 69 -17.93 -7.26 -1.00
C ALA A 69 -16.61 -7.56 -1.74
N TYR A 70 -15.77 -6.54 -1.94
CA TYR A 70 -14.51 -6.68 -2.68
C TYR A 70 -13.27 -6.51 -1.80
N THR A 71 -13.43 -6.13 -0.53
CA THR A 71 -12.33 -5.97 0.43
C THR A 71 -11.94 -7.33 1.02
N PRO A 72 -10.66 -7.74 0.99
CA PRO A 72 -10.21 -8.98 1.62
C PRO A 72 -10.59 -9.04 3.10
N ARG A 73 -10.98 -10.23 3.61
CA ARG A 73 -11.48 -10.39 5.00
C ARG A 73 -10.57 -9.78 6.06
N HIS A 74 -9.28 -10.05 5.98
CA HIS A 74 -8.29 -9.53 6.94
C HIS A 74 -8.24 -7.98 6.93
N LEU A 75 -8.44 -7.36 5.77
CA LEU A 75 -8.46 -5.91 5.64
C LEU A 75 -9.79 -5.35 6.16
N ALA A 76 -10.92 -5.98 5.83
CA ALA A 76 -12.23 -5.62 6.35
C ALA A 76 -12.27 -5.69 7.89
N GLU A 77 -11.70 -6.73 8.50
CA GLU A 77 -11.56 -6.87 9.95
C GLU A 77 -10.70 -5.76 10.57
N LYS A 78 -9.55 -5.42 9.96
CA LYS A 78 -8.72 -4.28 10.37
C LYS A 78 -9.47 -2.95 10.26
N ILE A 79 -10.25 -2.77 9.19
CA ILE A 79 -11.05 -1.56 9.00
C ILE A 79 -12.14 -1.46 10.07
N LEU A 80 -12.89 -2.54 10.32
CA LEU A 80 -13.98 -2.55 11.31
C LEU A 80 -13.47 -2.35 12.74
N THR A 81 -12.31 -2.91 13.09
CA THR A 81 -11.68 -2.70 14.40
C THR A 81 -11.18 -1.27 14.60
N SER A 82 -10.70 -0.62 13.52
CA SER A 82 -10.28 0.79 13.57
C SER A 82 -11.45 1.78 13.42
N ALA A 83 -12.57 1.36 12.83
CA ALA A 83 -13.69 2.22 12.46
C ALA A 83 -14.32 3.01 13.61
N GLY A 84 -14.46 2.40 14.79
CA GLY A 84 -15.09 3.02 15.96
C GLY A 84 -14.29 4.16 16.58
N ALA A 85 -12.98 4.21 16.35
CA ALA A 85 -12.08 5.22 16.95
C ALA A 85 -11.88 6.47 16.06
N LEU A 86 -12.30 6.44 14.80
CA LEU A 86 -11.85 7.40 13.77
C LEU A 86 -12.82 8.56 13.47
N GLN A 87 -14.05 8.50 13.96
CA GLN A 87 -15.06 9.51 13.60
C GLN A 87 -14.66 10.91 14.09
N GLY A 88 -14.49 11.84 13.15
CA GLY A 88 -14.13 13.24 13.42
C GLY A 88 -12.62 13.52 13.50
N GLU A 89 -11.76 12.52 13.33
CA GLU A 89 -10.30 12.72 13.37
C GLU A 89 -9.76 13.37 12.08
N ARG A 90 -8.79 14.27 12.24
CA ARG A 90 -7.98 14.79 11.14
C ARG A 90 -6.83 13.84 10.89
N LYS A 91 -6.79 13.22 9.71
CA LYS A 91 -5.71 12.34 9.28
C LYS A 91 -5.05 12.84 8.02
N GLN A 92 -3.73 12.67 7.94
CA GLN A 92 -3.02 12.81 6.69
C GLN A 92 -3.17 11.52 5.90
N VAL A 93 -3.64 11.64 4.66
CA VAL A 93 -3.87 10.50 3.77
C VAL A 93 -3.30 10.79 2.40
N THR A 94 -3.04 9.73 1.64
CA THR A 94 -2.78 9.83 0.20
C THR A 94 -3.98 9.31 -0.56
N VAL A 95 -4.51 10.15 -1.45
CA VAL A 95 -5.63 9.80 -2.31
C VAL A 95 -5.09 9.46 -3.69
N LEU A 96 -5.53 8.34 -4.25
CA LEU A 96 -5.23 7.87 -5.60
C LEU A 96 -6.50 7.90 -6.44
N PHE A 97 -6.44 8.55 -7.59
CA PHE A 97 -7.43 8.44 -8.66
C PHE A 97 -6.84 7.66 -9.83
N VAL A 98 -7.63 6.72 -10.35
CA VAL A 98 -7.34 5.98 -11.58
C VAL A 98 -8.53 6.14 -12.51
N ASP A 99 -8.28 6.48 -13.75
CA ASP A 99 -9.32 6.77 -14.76
C ASP A 99 -8.91 6.18 -16.11
N VAL A 100 -9.76 5.33 -16.69
CA VAL A 100 -9.46 4.66 -17.97
C VAL A 100 -9.62 5.64 -19.12
N SER A 101 -8.50 5.92 -19.79
CA SER A 101 -8.45 6.82 -20.95
C SER A 101 -9.15 6.23 -22.16
N GLY A 102 -10.09 6.99 -22.73
CA GLY A 102 -10.77 6.63 -23.97
C GLY A 102 -11.93 5.64 -23.79
N PHE A 103 -12.42 5.47 -22.56
CA PHE A 103 -13.56 4.62 -22.25
C PHE A 103 -14.80 4.95 -23.08
N THR A 104 -15.15 6.24 -23.23
CA THR A 104 -16.30 6.69 -24.04
C THR A 104 -16.23 6.18 -25.48
N SER A 105 -15.06 6.28 -26.11
CA SER A 105 -14.86 5.81 -27.48
C SER A 105 -14.80 4.28 -27.58
N LEU A 106 -14.54 3.55 -26.50
CA LEU A 106 -14.65 2.09 -26.45
C LEU A 106 -16.10 1.65 -26.30
N SER A 107 -16.88 2.34 -25.46
CA SER A 107 -18.30 2.05 -25.24
C SER A 107 -19.18 2.29 -26.47
N GLU A 108 -18.75 3.16 -27.38
CA GLU A 108 -19.47 3.40 -28.65
C GLU A 108 -19.18 2.34 -29.73
N ARG A 109 -18.07 1.61 -29.61
CA ARG A 109 -17.57 0.68 -30.67
C ARG A 109 -17.74 -0.79 -30.32
N LEU A 110 -17.87 -1.12 -29.05
CA LEU A 110 -17.94 -2.49 -28.55
C LEU A 110 -19.33 -2.78 -27.99
N ASP A 111 -19.69 -4.06 -28.00
CA ASP A 111 -20.92 -4.51 -27.36
C ASP A 111 -20.89 -4.22 -25.84
N PRO A 112 -22.00 -3.79 -25.20
CA PRO A 112 -22.04 -3.52 -23.78
C PRO A 112 -21.53 -4.66 -22.88
N GLU A 113 -21.77 -5.93 -23.26
CA GLU A 113 -21.25 -7.07 -22.52
C GLU A 113 -19.73 -7.20 -22.62
N GLU A 114 -19.17 -6.89 -23.79
CA GLU A 114 -17.73 -6.92 -24.03
C GLU A 114 -17.05 -5.81 -23.23
N VAL A 115 -17.60 -4.60 -23.24
CA VAL A 115 -17.12 -3.47 -22.42
C VAL A 115 -17.15 -3.84 -20.93
N HIS A 116 -18.24 -4.47 -20.48
CA HIS A 116 -18.36 -4.90 -19.08
C HIS A 116 -17.27 -5.91 -18.69
N ARG A 117 -17.02 -6.94 -19.52
CA ARG A 117 -15.96 -7.93 -19.25
C ARG A 117 -14.57 -7.29 -19.22
N LEU A 118 -14.30 -6.35 -20.13
CA LEU A 118 -13.02 -5.63 -20.17
C LEU A 118 -12.80 -4.80 -18.89
N MET A 119 -13.82 -4.04 -18.49
CA MET A 119 -13.75 -3.18 -17.30
C MET A 119 -13.67 -3.99 -16.01
N SER A 120 -14.42 -5.07 -15.88
CA SER A 120 -14.37 -5.93 -14.68
C SER A 120 -12.97 -6.48 -14.46
N ARG A 121 -12.31 -7.00 -15.51
CA ARG A 121 -10.93 -7.50 -15.40
C ARG A 121 -9.92 -6.38 -15.06
N ALA A 122 -10.11 -5.19 -15.62
CA ALA A 122 -9.28 -4.03 -15.29
C ALA A 122 -9.46 -3.61 -13.82
N PHE A 123 -10.71 -3.55 -13.33
CA PHE A 123 -11.00 -3.24 -11.94
C PHE A 123 -10.42 -4.29 -10.99
N ASP A 124 -10.56 -5.59 -11.28
CA ASP A 124 -9.97 -6.65 -10.45
C ASP A 124 -8.45 -6.46 -10.29
N SER A 125 -7.77 -6.10 -11.40
CA SER A 125 -6.33 -5.82 -11.39
C SER A 125 -6.00 -4.57 -10.57
N MET A 126 -6.81 -3.52 -10.68
CA MET A 126 -6.63 -2.29 -9.89
C MET A 126 -6.85 -2.55 -8.38
N LEU A 127 -7.92 -3.26 -8.03
CA LEU A 127 -8.27 -3.60 -6.65
C LEU A 127 -7.19 -4.47 -6.01
N ALA A 128 -6.67 -5.47 -6.74
CA ALA A 128 -5.60 -6.32 -6.26
C ALA A 128 -4.38 -5.51 -5.83
N GLU A 129 -3.95 -4.53 -6.65
CA GLU A 129 -2.80 -3.69 -6.33
C GLU A 129 -3.10 -2.68 -5.21
N VAL A 130 -4.28 -2.07 -5.16
CA VAL A 130 -4.66 -1.20 -4.02
C VAL A 130 -4.62 -1.98 -2.71
N HIS A 131 -5.25 -3.15 -2.65
CA HIS A 131 -5.30 -3.96 -1.43
C HIS A 131 -3.93 -4.55 -1.06
N ARG A 132 -3.08 -4.88 -2.05
CA ARG A 132 -1.71 -5.36 -1.83
C ARG A 132 -0.89 -4.41 -0.99
N TYR A 133 -1.08 -3.10 -1.14
CA TYR A 133 -0.41 -2.07 -0.35
C TYR A 133 -1.28 -1.53 0.81
N GLU A 134 -2.32 -2.29 1.20
CA GLU A 134 -3.29 -1.99 2.26
C GLU A 134 -4.03 -0.65 2.07
N GLY A 135 -4.22 -0.24 0.81
CA GLY A 135 -5.12 0.86 0.46
C GLY A 135 -6.59 0.42 0.55
N THR A 136 -7.47 1.39 0.74
CA THR A 136 -8.92 1.19 0.77
C THR A 136 -9.54 1.85 -0.45
N VAL A 137 -10.22 1.10 -1.31
CA VAL A 137 -11.03 1.70 -2.38
C VAL A 137 -12.28 2.31 -1.75
N ASN A 138 -12.45 3.61 -1.90
CA ASN A 138 -13.58 4.33 -1.30
C ASN A 138 -14.79 4.33 -2.24
N GLN A 139 -14.57 4.55 -3.54
CA GLN A 139 -15.66 4.59 -4.53
C GLN A 139 -15.18 4.27 -5.95
N PHE A 140 -16.12 3.76 -6.77
CA PHE A 140 -15.99 3.67 -8.21
C PHE A 140 -16.52 4.96 -8.87
N LEU A 141 -15.85 5.40 -9.92
CA LEU A 141 -16.13 6.65 -10.64
C LEU A 141 -16.71 6.40 -12.04
N GLY A 142 -17.31 5.22 -12.27
CA GLY A 142 -17.75 4.80 -13.60
C GLY A 142 -16.64 4.04 -14.33
N ASP A 143 -15.69 4.77 -14.90
CA ASP A 143 -14.53 4.27 -15.65
C ASP A 143 -13.22 4.28 -14.85
N GLY A 144 -13.33 4.46 -13.55
CA GLY A 144 -12.20 4.63 -12.66
C GLY A 144 -12.49 4.26 -11.21
N ILE A 145 -11.45 4.36 -10.39
CA ILE A 145 -11.53 4.15 -8.94
C ILE A 145 -10.89 5.32 -8.17
N MET A 146 -11.39 5.53 -6.96
CA MET A 146 -10.75 6.36 -5.95
C MET A 146 -10.35 5.51 -4.77
N ALA A 147 -9.06 5.48 -4.46
CA ALA A 147 -8.49 4.77 -3.33
C ALA A 147 -7.82 5.72 -2.34
N ILE A 148 -7.77 5.32 -1.07
CA ILE A 148 -7.20 6.09 0.02
C ILE A 148 -6.20 5.21 0.78
N PHE A 149 -5.05 5.81 1.09
CA PHE A 149 -3.98 5.21 1.90
C PHE A 149 -3.79 6.05 3.17
N GLY A 150 -3.59 5.40 4.32
CA GLY A 150 -3.46 6.06 5.62
C GLY A 150 -4.78 6.29 6.36
N ALA A 151 -5.91 5.95 5.72
CA ALA A 151 -7.21 5.80 6.38
C ALA A 151 -8.01 4.67 5.70
N PRO A 152 -8.82 3.91 6.47
CA PRO A 152 -8.99 4.01 7.92
C PRO A 152 -7.81 3.40 8.69
N ILE A 153 -7.03 2.53 8.03
CA ILE A 153 -5.79 1.98 8.56
C ILE A 153 -4.70 3.04 8.47
N ALA A 154 -4.17 3.44 9.62
CA ALA A 154 -3.11 4.42 9.71
C ALA A 154 -1.77 3.79 9.30
N HIS A 155 -1.10 4.44 8.35
CA HIS A 155 0.22 4.04 7.87
C HIS A 155 1.13 5.27 7.82
N GLU A 156 2.30 5.21 8.43
CA GLU A 156 3.29 6.30 8.37
C GLU A 156 3.88 6.49 6.97
N ASP A 157 3.81 5.46 6.13
CA ASP A 157 4.33 5.36 4.78
C ASP A 157 3.20 5.34 3.73
N HIS A 158 2.03 5.89 4.08
CA HIS A 158 0.84 5.91 3.23
C HIS A 158 1.09 6.47 1.82
N ALA A 159 1.99 7.46 1.68
CA ALA A 159 2.35 8.03 0.39
C ALA A 159 3.19 7.08 -0.47
N VAL A 160 4.18 6.41 0.14
CA VAL A 160 5.02 5.42 -0.54
C VAL A 160 4.18 4.24 -1.02
N ARG A 161 3.28 3.74 -0.15
CA ARG A 161 2.30 2.69 -0.48
C ARG A 161 1.39 3.08 -1.65
N GLY A 162 0.85 4.29 -1.61
CA GLY A 162 0.00 4.80 -2.69
C GLY A 162 0.72 4.86 -4.04
N VAL A 163 1.97 5.31 -4.06
CA VAL A 163 2.77 5.36 -5.29
C VAL A 163 3.13 3.96 -5.78
N HIS A 164 3.51 3.02 -4.89
CA HIS A 164 3.73 1.63 -5.29
C HIS A 164 2.47 0.97 -5.87
N ALA A 165 1.31 1.20 -5.26
CA ALA A 165 0.04 0.73 -5.81
C ALA A 165 -0.20 1.30 -7.21
N ALA A 166 0.01 2.60 -7.40
CA ALA A 166 -0.16 3.24 -8.72
C ALA A 166 0.78 2.68 -9.79
N LEU A 167 2.05 2.43 -9.45
CA LEU A 167 3.00 1.77 -10.35
C LEU A 167 2.61 0.31 -10.63
N GLY A 168 2.14 -0.42 -9.63
CA GLY A 168 1.59 -1.77 -9.78
C GLY A 168 0.42 -1.81 -10.75
N ILE A 169 -0.53 -0.88 -10.58
CA ILE A 169 -1.67 -0.70 -11.48
C ILE A 169 -1.19 -0.38 -12.90
N ALA A 170 -0.22 0.54 -13.06
CA ALA A 170 0.32 0.91 -14.37
C ALA A 170 0.85 -0.33 -15.12
N ARG A 171 1.67 -1.15 -14.45
CA ARG A 171 2.23 -2.39 -15.01
C ARG A 171 1.16 -3.43 -15.33
N ALA A 172 0.20 -3.65 -14.44
CA ALA A 172 -0.88 -4.61 -14.66
C ALA A 172 -1.74 -4.21 -15.87
N LEU A 173 -2.04 -2.92 -16.02
CA LEU A 173 -2.80 -2.41 -17.16
C LEU A 173 -1.99 -2.38 -18.45
N GLU A 174 -0.67 -2.18 -18.39
CA GLU A 174 0.21 -2.29 -19.56
C GLU A 174 0.27 -3.74 -20.09
N ALA A 175 0.42 -4.72 -19.18
CA ALA A 175 0.33 -6.13 -19.54
C ALA A 175 -1.03 -6.47 -20.17
N TYR A 176 -2.12 -5.96 -19.58
CA TYR A 176 -3.46 -6.16 -20.13
C TYR A 176 -3.65 -5.47 -21.49
N GLN A 177 -3.08 -4.28 -21.67
CA GLN A 177 -3.07 -3.59 -22.96
C GLN A 177 -2.38 -4.42 -24.04
N ALA A 178 -1.26 -5.09 -23.73
CA ALA A 178 -0.54 -5.94 -24.68
C ALA A 178 -1.42 -7.10 -25.19
N GLU A 179 -2.29 -7.66 -24.34
CA GLU A 179 -3.26 -8.71 -24.73
C GLU A 179 -4.40 -8.15 -25.62
N LEU A 180 -4.78 -6.89 -25.42
CA LEU A 180 -5.88 -6.24 -26.14
C LEU A 180 -5.46 -5.61 -27.47
N LEU A 181 -4.18 -5.31 -27.63
CA LEU A 181 -3.65 -4.66 -28.83
C LEU A 181 -3.89 -5.45 -30.13
N PRO A 182 -3.78 -6.80 -30.17
CA PRO A 182 -4.15 -7.61 -31.34
C PRO A 182 -5.62 -7.46 -31.77
N ARG A 183 -6.49 -7.06 -30.84
CA ARG A 183 -7.92 -6.78 -31.10
C ARG A 183 -8.17 -5.33 -31.51
N GLY A 184 -7.12 -4.51 -31.67
CA GLY A 184 -7.22 -3.09 -31.99
C GLY A 184 -7.68 -2.21 -30.82
N ILE A 185 -7.77 -2.78 -29.61
CA ILE A 185 -8.27 -2.08 -28.42
C ILE A 185 -7.08 -1.44 -27.70
N ARG A 186 -7.13 -0.11 -27.54
CA ARG A 186 -6.14 0.64 -26.74
C ARG A 186 -6.73 0.90 -25.36
N PHE A 187 -6.17 0.24 -24.35
CA PHE A 187 -6.60 0.37 -22.96
C PHE A 187 -5.48 0.99 -22.13
N ARG A 188 -5.64 2.24 -21.70
CA ARG A 188 -4.67 2.95 -20.84
C ARG A 188 -5.42 3.65 -19.73
N ALA A 189 -4.76 3.88 -18.60
CA ALA A 189 -5.34 4.68 -17.51
C ALA A 189 -4.45 5.88 -17.20
N ARG A 190 -5.08 6.98 -16.78
CA ARG A 190 -4.40 8.10 -16.13
C ARG A 190 -4.47 7.91 -14.63
N GLN A 191 -3.40 8.23 -13.94
CA GLN A 191 -3.31 8.09 -12.49
C GLN A 191 -2.82 9.38 -11.84
N GLY A 192 -3.46 9.76 -10.74
CA GLY A 192 -3.17 10.98 -10.01
C GLY A 192 -3.17 10.76 -8.51
N LEU A 193 -2.14 11.24 -7.82
CA LEU A 193 -2.03 11.15 -6.37
C LEU A 193 -1.84 12.53 -5.73
N ASN A 194 -2.46 12.70 -4.57
CA ASN A 194 -2.19 13.83 -3.69
C ASN A 194 -2.23 13.40 -2.23
N THR A 195 -1.35 13.99 -1.43
CA THR A 195 -1.33 13.87 0.01
C THR A 195 -1.91 15.11 0.65
N GLY A 196 -2.84 14.94 1.57
CA GLY A 196 -3.47 16.04 2.28
C GLY A 196 -4.13 15.61 3.59
N LEU A 197 -4.51 16.60 4.39
CA LEU A 197 -5.31 16.37 5.59
C LEU A 197 -6.78 16.17 5.21
N VAL A 198 -7.40 15.16 5.79
CA VAL A 198 -8.82 14.85 5.63
C VAL A 198 -9.45 14.62 6.99
N VAL A 199 -10.74 14.93 7.10
CA VAL A 199 -11.56 14.59 8.26
C VAL A 199 -12.35 13.34 7.91
N VAL A 200 -12.14 12.29 8.69
CA VAL A 200 -12.86 11.02 8.53
C VAL A 200 -14.24 11.18 9.16
N GLY A 201 -15.31 11.11 8.36
CA GLY A 201 -16.67 11.12 8.88
C GLY A 201 -17.15 9.72 9.28
N SER A 202 -18.47 9.57 9.44
CA SER A 202 -19.06 8.28 9.80
C SER A 202 -18.80 7.23 8.71
N ILE A 203 -18.41 6.04 9.16
CA ILE A 203 -18.25 4.86 8.31
C ILE A 203 -19.62 4.20 8.22
N GLY A 204 -20.15 4.11 6.99
CA GLY A 204 -21.39 3.39 6.71
C GLY A 204 -21.25 1.89 6.97
N SER A 205 -22.38 1.18 7.11
CA SER A 205 -22.40 -0.28 7.27
C SER A 205 -21.83 -1.06 6.07
N ASP A 206 -21.61 -0.37 4.95
CA ASP A 206 -21.07 -0.88 3.71
C ASP A 206 -19.56 -0.62 3.55
N LEU A 207 -18.87 -0.14 4.60
CA LEU A 207 -17.48 0.34 4.58
C LEU A 207 -17.23 1.56 3.68
N ARG A 208 -18.27 2.20 3.13
CA ARG A 208 -18.11 3.53 2.52
C ARG A 208 -17.94 4.57 3.60
N MET A 209 -17.01 5.48 3.39
CA MET A 209 -16.74 6.56 4.33
C MET A 209 -17.13 7.90 3.74
N ASP A 210 -17.99 8.61 4.46
CA ASP A 210 -18.31 10.00 4.17
C ASP A 210 -17.20 10.88 4.73
N TYR A 211 -16.14 11.07 3.94
CA TYR A 211 -15.09 12.00 4.34
C TYR A 211 -15.52 13.45 4.10
N THR A 212 -15.95 14.12 5.17
CA THR A 212 -16.53 15.48 5.11
C THR A 212 -15.50 16.57 4.77
N ALA A 213 -14.20 16.33 4.98
CA ALA A 213 -13.12 17.27 4.61
C ALA A 213 -12.14 16.71 3.57
N VAL A 214 -12.56 15.72 2.78
CA VAL A 214 -11.76 15.18 1.67
C VAL A 214 -11.70 16.12 0.46
N GLY A 215 -12.68 17.03 0.30
CA GLY A 215 -12.91 17.76 -0.95
C GLY A 215 -11.70 18.46 -1.57
N ASP A 216 -10.83 19.07 -0.77
CA ASP A 216 -9.64 19.75 -1.28
C ASP A 216 -8.54 18.75 -1.70
N ALA A 217 -8.26 17.76 -0.85
CA ALA A 217 -7.23 16.75 -1.11
C ALA A 217 -7.61 15.83 -2.30
N THR A 218 -8.88 15.45 -2.44
CA THR A 218 -9.37 14.71 -3.62
C THR A 218 -9.40 15.57 -4.86
N ASN A 219 -9.81 16.84 -4.77
CA ASN A 219 -9.83 17.71 -5.93
C ASN A 219 -8.41 17.88 -6.51
N VAL A 220 -7.38 18.06 -5.67
CA VAL A 220 -5.99 18.06 -6.15
C VAL A 220 -5.60 16.72 -6.78
N ALA A 221 -5.90 15.57 -6.15
CA ALA A 221 -5.58 14.25 -6.70
C ALA A 221 -6.24 14.01 -8.08
N ALA A 222 -7.53 14.36 -8.20
CA ALA A 222 -8.27 14.28 -9.46
C ALA A 222 -7.66 15.20 -10.53
N ARG A 223 -7.17 16.39 -10.16
CA ARG A 223 -6.46 17.26 -11.11
C ARG A 223 -5.11 16.69 -11.53
N MET A 224 -4.35 16.08 -10.62
CA MET A 224 -3.13 15.36 -11.00
C MET A 224 -3.43 14.24 -12.00
N GLN A 225 -4.53 13.51 -11.81
CA GLN A 225 -4.96 12.46 -12.75
C GLN A 225 -5.32 13.05 -14.12
N GLN A 226 -6.12 14.11 -14.15
CA GLN A 226 -6.57 14.74 -15.40
C GLN A 226 -5.43 15.39 -16.19
N GLY A 227 -4.47 16.01 -15.48
CA GLY A 227 -3.27 16.61 -16.08
C GLY A 227 -2.21 15.58 -16.50
N GLY A 228 -2.32 14.34 -16.05
CA GLY A 228 -1.40 13.26 -16.35
C GLY A 228 -1.53 12.67 -17.75
N ALA A 229 -0.42 12.20 -18.31
CA ALA A 229 -0.42 11.44 -19.55
C ALA A 229 -0.99 10.02 -19.34
N PRO A 230 -1.73 9.45 -20.32
CA PRO A 230 -2.19 8.07 -20.23
C PRO A 230 -1.03 7.07 -20.07
N GLY A 231 -1.17 6.13 -19.13
CA GLY A 231 -0.16 5.16 -18.74
C GLY A 231 0.88 5.69 -17.75
N ARG A 232 0.80 6.96 -17.34
CA ARG A 232 1.75 7.58 -16.39
C ARG A 232 1.09 7.87 -15.05
N VAL A 233 1.92 7.94 -14.02
CA VAL A 233 1.53 8.26 -12.65
C VAL A 233 1.96 9.69 -12.34
N THR A 234 1.01 10.55 -12.01
CA THR A 234 1.27 11.96 -11.66
C THR A 234 1.01 12.19 -10.18
N ILE A 235 1.93 12.83 -9.48
CA ILE A 235 1.84 13.14 -8.05
C ILE A 235 1.92 14.65 -7.82
N SER A 236 1.22 15.14 -6.81
CA SER A 236 1.34 16.53 -6.35
C SER A 236 2.64 16.78 -5.59
N GLU A 237 2.99 18.05 -5.40
CA GLU A 237 4.15 18.46 -4.58
C GLU A 237 4.11 17.88 -3.16
N ALA A 238 2.92 17.86 -2.55
CA ALA A 238 2.75 17.34 -1.20
C ALA A 238 3.10 15.84 -1.13
N THR A 239 2.71 15.07 -2.14
CA THR A 239 3.11 13.66 -2.23
C THR A 239 4.59 13.52 -2.57
N TYR A 240 5.12 14.30 -3.52
CA TYR A 240 6.53 14.28 -3.90
C TYR A 240 7.46 14.46 -2.70
N ARG A 241 7.17 15.44 -1.82
CA ARG A 241 7.98 15.70 -0.62
C ARG A 241 8.10 14.49 0.32
N LEU A 242 7.10 13.61 0.35
CA LEU A 242 7.07 12.42 1.21
C LEU A 242 7.68 11.18 0.56
N VAL A 243 7.78 11.16 -0.77
CA VAL A 243 8.23 10.00 -1.53
C VAL A 243 9.55 10.25 -2.26
N ARG A 244 10.10 11.46 -2.22
CA ARG A 244 11.42 11.78 -2.77
C ARG A 244 12.47 10.85 -2.16
N GLY A 245 13.37 10.34 -2.99
CA GLY A 245 14.37 9.34 -2.60
C GLY A 245 13.88 7.90 -2.62
N TYR A 246 12.56 7.64 -2.63
CA TYR A 246 11.99 6.30 -2.84
C TYR A 246 11.68 6.00 -4.30
N PHE A 247 11.47 7.04 -5.10
CA PHE A 247 11.09 6.90 -6.51
C PHE A 247 11.87 7.87 -7.38
N GLU A 248 12.21 7.41 -8.58
CA GLU A 248 12.66 8.27 -9.65
C GLU A 248 11.47 9.11 -10.13
N THR A 249 11.66 10.44 -10.17
CA THR A 249 10.59 11.38 -10.54
C THR A 249 11.09 12.44 -11.49
N ARG A 250 10.18 12.92 -12.34
CA ARG A 250 10.45 14.02 -13.29
C ARG A 250 9.48 15.17 -13.04
N PRO A 251 9.96 16.42 -12.92
CA PRO A 251 9.08 17.57 -12.76
C PRO A 251 8.22 17.78 -14.02
N LEU A 252 6.93 18.03 -13.83
CA LEU A 252 5.97 18.39 -14.89
C LEU A 252 5.60 19.88 -14.87
N GLY A 253 6.12 20.64 -13.90
CA GLY A 253 5.81 22.06 -13.72
C GLY A 253 4.64 22.29 -12.77
N GLN A 254 3.95 23.41 -12.95
CA GLN A 254 2.80 23.79 -12.13
C GLN A 254 1.48 23.51 -12.85
N MET A 255 0.48 23.04 -12.10
CA MET A 255 -0.87 22.76 -12.58
C MET A 255 -1.90 23.63 -11.85
N GLU A 256 -2.79 24.23 -12.62
CA GLU A 256 -3.93 24.99 -12.09
C GLU A 256 -4.98 24.03 -11.49
N VAL A 257 -5.32 24.26 -10.22
CA VAL A 257 -6.35 23.48 -9.52
C VAL A 257 -7.49 24.40 -9.15
N LYS A 258 -8.69 24.11 -9.68
CA LYS A 258 -9.90 24.88 -9.37
C LYS A 258 -10.10 24.96 -7.85
N GLY A 259 -10.16 26.18 -7.30
CA GLY A 259 -10.36 26.41 -5.87
C GLY A 259 -9.07 26.59 -5.07
N LYS A 260 -7.89 26.47 -5.69
CA LYS A 260 -6.61 26.89 -5.13
C LYS A 260 -6.24 28.28 -5.65
N ALA A 261 -5.67 29.09 -4.76
CA ALA A 261 -5.18 30.43 -5.12
C ALA A 261 -3.83 30.36 -5.84
N GLU A 262 -3.01 29.36 -5.52
CA GLU A 262 -1.70 29.13 -6.11
C GLU A 262 -1.70 27.83 -6.93
N PRO A 263 -1.00 27.79 -8.08
CA PRO A 263 -0.79 26.57 -8.83
C PRO A 263 -0.07 25.51 -8.00
N VAL A 264 -0.40 24.24 -8.22
CA VAL A 264 0.19 23.12 -7.48
C VAL A 264 1.28 22.49 -8.34
N GLY A 265 2.49 22.31 -7.81
CA GLY A 265 3.55 21.57 -8.50
C GLY A 265 3.13 20.13 -8.78
N ALA A 266 3.53 19.61 -9.93
CA ALA A 266 3.27 18.24 -10.36
C ALA A 266 4.56 17.53 -10.79
N TRP A 267 4.63 16.23 -10.50
CA TRP A 267 5.73 15.34 -10.87
C TRP A 267 5.18 14.07 -11.48
N GLU A 268 5.90 13.52 -12.45
CA GLU A 268 5.70 12.17 -12.95
C GLU A 268 6.56 11.20 -12.15
N VAL A 269 5.98 10.07 -11.75
CA VAL A 269 6.73 8.95 -11.18
C VAL A 269 7.17 8.03 -12.32
N VAL A 270 8.47 7.81 -12.44
CA VAL A 270 9.08 7.01 -13.51
C VAL A 270 9.26 5.56 -13.07
N ALA A 271 9.91 5.36 -11.92
CA ALA A 271 10.21 4.04 -11.37
C ALA A 271 10.36 4.11 -9.85
N ALA A 272 10.32 2.96 -9.18
CA ALA A 272 10.74 2.84 -7.79
C ALA A 272 12.27 2.73 -7.71
N HIS A 273 12.87 3.29 -6.67
CA HIS A 273 14.25 2.95 -6.30
C HIS A 273 14.26 1.62 -5.53
N GLU A 274 15.34 0.86 -5.67
CA GLU A 274 15.55 -0.36 -4.88
C GLU A 274 15.59 -0.05 -3.40
N THR A 275 14.84 -0.84 -2.63
CA THR A 275 14.70 -0.87 -1.16
C THR A 275 15.54 0.20 -0.43
N ARG A 276 15.17 1.48 -0.55
CA ARG A 276 15.84 2.56 0.19
C ARG A 276 15.14 2.76 1.52
N THR A 277 15.93 2.88 2.59
CA THR A 277 15.38 3.24 3.91
C THR A 277 15.19 4.74 4.05
N ARG A 278 14.35 5.16 5.00
CA ARG A 278 14.25 6.57 5.41
C ARG A 278 15.61 7.17 5.75
N LEU A 279 16.47 6.37 6.39
CA LEU A 279 17.78 6.82 6.85
C LEU A 279 18.76 6.99 5.70
N GLU A 280 18.77 6.09 4.72
CA GLU A 280 19.61 6.19 3.53
C GLU A 280 19.27 7.45 2.73
N ILE A 281 17.98 7.75 2.57
CA ILE A 281 17.51 8.97 1.91
C ILE A 281 17.95 10.20 2.72
N ALA A 282 17.77 10.19 4.04
CA ALA A 282 18.20 11.30 4.89
C ALA A 282 19.72 11.47 4.94
N ALA A 283 20.50 10.42 4.67
CA ALA A 283 21.94 10.47 4.66
C ALA A 283 22.50 11.25 3.46
N GLU A 284 21.77 11.31 2.34
CA GLU A 284 22.13 12.10 1.16
C GLU A 284 22.11 13.61 1.46
N ASP A 285 21.14 14.06 2.27
CA ASP A 285 21.00 15.46 2.72
C ASP A 285 21.94 15.79 3.91
N GLY A 286 22.68 14.81 4.41
CA GLY A 286 23.54 14.92 5.59
C GLY A 286 22.82 14.58 6.90
N LEU A 287 23.33 13.56 7.60
CA LEU A 287 22.77 13.17 8.90
C LEU A 287 23.07 14.21 9.98
N THR A 288 22.11 14.44 10.87
CA THR A 288 22.33 15.23 12.08
C THR A 288 23.41 14.58 12.98
N PRO A 289 24.09 15.37 13.83
CA PRO A 289 25.03 14.85 14.82
C PRO A 289 24.41 13.74 15.68
N PHE A 290 25.18 12.69 15.96
CA PHE A 290 24.77 11.62 16.87
C PHE A 290 25.02 12.05 18.32
N VAL A 291 23.99 12.06 19.16
CA VAL A 291 24.07 12.58 20.53
C VAL A 291 23.28 11.69 21.50
N GLY A 292 23.83 11.42 22.67
CA GLY A 292 23.09 10.92 23.84
C GLY A 292 22.72 9.44 23.81
N ARG A 293 23.47 8.65 23.02
CA ARG A 293 23.26 7.20 22.80
C ARG A 293 24.58 6.42 22.84
N GLU A 294 25.60 6.99 23.48
CA GLU A 294 26.95 6.42 23.58
C GLU A 294 26.93 5.09 24.36
N ARG A 295 26.04 4.95 25.34
CA ARG A 295 25.89 3.71 26.12
C ARG A 295 25.36 2.58 25.26
N GLU A 296 24.25 2.79 24.54
CA GLU A 296 23.65 1.77 23.68
C GLU A 296 24.59 1.37 22.53
N LEU A 297 25.27 2.35 21.94
CA LEU A 297 26.32 2.09 20.95
C LEU A 297 27.47 1.26 21.55
N GLY A 298 27.91 1.59 22.77
CA GLY A 298 28.93 0.85 23.50
C GLY A 298 28.56 -0.63 23.70
N LEU A 299 27.33 -0.90 24.13
CA LEU A 299 26.83 -2.27 24.30
C LEU A 299 26.83 -3.07 22.98
N LEU A 300 26.46 -2.43 21.87
CA LEU A 300 26.50 -3.07 20.55
C LEU A 300 27.93 -3.33 20.07
N LEU A 301 28.86 -2.41 20.34
CA LEU A 301 30.28 -2.59 20.04
C LEU A 301 30.92 -3.70 20.89
N GLU A 302 30.56 -3.81 22.17
CA GLU A 302 30.99 -4.92 23.03
C GLU A 302 30.47 -6.27 22.54
N ALA A 303 29.19 -6.32 22.13
CA ALA A 303 28.62 -7.51 21.51
C ALA A 303 29.33 -7.86 20.20
N PHE A 304 29.62 -6.86 19.35
CA PHE A 304 30.43 -7.08 18.16
C PHE A 304 31.82 -7.62 18.48
N GLY A 305 32.48 -7.11 19.52
CA GLY A 305 33.78 -7.62 19.97
C GLY A 305 33.75 -9.11 20.31
N ARG A 306 32.76 -9.55 21.11
CA ARG A 306 32.56 -10.97 21.42
C ARG A 306 32.28 -11.81 20.18
N ALA A 307 31.39 -11.31 19.30
CA ALA A 307 31.08 -11.98 18.04
C ALA A 307 32.31 -12.14 17.15
N ARG A 308 33.12 -11.09 16.99
CA ARG A 308 34.38 -11.12 16.22
C ARG A 308 35.32 -12.22 16.72
N ASP A 309 35.36 -12.40 18.04
CA ASP A 309 36.23 -13.37 18.74
C ASP A 309 35.63 -14.79 18.77
N GLY A 310 34.54 -15.04 18.03
CA GLY A 310 33.93 -16.36 17.84
C GLY A 310 32.80 -16.70 18.81
N GLN A 311 32.40 -15.76 19.67
CA GLN A 311 31.26 -15.89 20.57
C GLN A 311 30.08 -15.15 19.96
N GLY A 312 29.37 -15.78 19.03
CA GLY A 312 28.29 -15.13 18.29
C GLY A 312 27.25 -14.51 19.22
N GLN A 313 26.70 -13.38 18.81
CA GLN A 313 25.79 -12.56 19.62
C GLN A 313 24.50 -12.27 18.87
N VAL A 314 23.43 -12.12 19.64
CA VAL A 314 22.14 -11.62 19.16
C VAL A 314 21.77 -10.39 19.99
N ALA A 315 21.43 -9.30 19.33
CA ALA A 315 21.00 -8.05 19.95
C ALA A 315 19.64 -7.62 19.43
N PHE A 316 18.80 -7.14 20.34
CA PHE A 316 17.45 -6.66 20.04
C PHE A 316 17.36 -5.17 20.39
N LEU A 317 17.05 -4.33 19.39
CA LEU A 317 16.83 -2.90 19.55
C LEU A 317 15.33 -2.63 19.56
N VAL A 318 14.79 -2.37 20.75
CA VAL A 318 13.35 -2.17 20.95
C VAL A 318 13.09 -0.70 21.23
N ALA A 319 12.33 -0.06 20.36
CA ALA A 319 11.86 1.31 20.57
C ALA A 319 10.71 1.66 19.62
N GLU A 320 9.92 2.66 19.98
CA GLU A 320 8.90 3.22 19.10
C GLU A 320 9.47 3.76 17.77
N ALA A 321 8.58 4.00 16.81
CA ALA A 321 8.95 4.65 15.55
C ALA A 321 9.61 6.01 15.80
N GLY A 322 10.63 6.35 15.01
CA GLY A 322 11.31 7.65 15.12
C GLY A 322 12.29 7.80 16.31
N MET A 323 12.41 6.81 17.21
CA MET A 323 13.33 6.88 18.37
C MET A 323 14.82 6.71 18.03
N GLY A 324 15.17 6.61 16.74
CA GLY A 324 16.56 6.57 16.26
C GLY A 324 17.20 5.19 16.15
N LYS A 325 16.42 4.09 16.05
CA LYS A 325 16.94 2.72 15.90
C LYS A 325 17.90 2.59 14.70
N SER A 326 17.44 2.94 13.51
CA SER A 326 18.26 2.90 12.29
C SER A 326 19.47 3.85 12.39
N ARG A 327 19.32 5.02 13.04
CA ARG A 327 20.45 5.95 13.25
C ARG A 327 21.54 5.35 14.14
N LEU A 328 21.17 4.60 15.17
CA LEU A 328 22.09 3.86 16.04
C LEU A 328 22.81 2.75 15.25
N LEU A 329 22.10 2.03 14.38
CA LEU A 329 22.70 1.01 13.50
C LEU A 329 23.69 1.62 12.49
N ALA A 330 23.35 2.76 11.87
CA ALA A 330 24.27 3.46 10.98
C ALA A 330 25.54 3.93 11.71
N GLU A 331 25.40 4.37 12.97
CA GLU A 331 26.55 4.72 13.79
C GLU A 331 27.40 3.50 14.15
N LEU A 332 26.76 2.37 14.48
CA LEU A 332 27.45 1.09 14.69
C LEU A 332 28.22 0.66 13.44
N ARG A 333 27.57 0.67 12.27
CA ARG A 333 28.20 0.35 10.97
C ARG A 333 29.41 1.23 10.71
N ARG A 334 29.29 2.54 10.94
CA ARG A 334 30.38 3.50 10.80
C ARG A 334 31.57 3.18 11.72
N ARG A 335 31.30 2.80 12.96
CA ARG A 335 32.33 2.48 13.97
C ARG A 335 33.02 1.15 13.71
N ILE A 336 32.27 0.13 13.28
CA ILE A 336 32.82 -1.18 12.88
C ILE A 336 33.64 -1.04 11.59
N GLY A 337 33.21 -0.18 10.66
CA GLY A 337 33.92 0.07 9.41
C GLY A 337 34.17 -1.21 8.63
N GLY A 338 35.40 -1.38 8.16
CA GLY A 338 35.81 -2.54 7.36
C GLY A 338 36.06 -3.84 8.14
N GLU A 339 35.88 -3.87 9.47
CA GLU A 339 36.19 -5.05 10.28
C GLU A 339 35.23 -6.24 10.03
N ALA A 340 34.02 -5.96 9.59
CA ALA A 340 32.98 -6.97 9.34
C ALA A 340 32.32 -6.80 7.98
N ALA A 341 31.77 -7.89 7.45
CA ALA A 341 30.79 -7.78 6.38
C ALA A 341 29.45 -7.37 6.99
N TRP A 342 28.80 -6.38 6.39
CA TRP A 342 27.52 -5.83 6.85
C TRP A 342 26.42 -6.23 5.87
N HIS A 343 25.44 -6.96 6.37
CA HIS A 343 24.27 -7.41 5.60
C HIS A 343 23.02 -6.87 6.27
N GLU A 344 22.11 -6.32 5.48
CA GLU A 344 20.94 -5.63 6.00
C GLU A 344 19.71 -5.99 5.16
N GLY A 345 18.67 -6.47 5.84
CA GLY A 345 17.38 -6.78 5.25
C GLY A 345 16.26 -6.00 5.92
N HIS A 346 15.28 -5.55 5.13
CA HIS A 346 14.18 -4.74 5.64
C HIS A 346 12.85 -5.49 5.59
N CYS A 347 12.13 -5.49 6.72
CA CYS A 347 10.73 -5.87 6.73
C CYS A 347 9.89 -4.70 6.20
N LEU A 348 9.14 -4.94 5.11
CA LEU A 348 8.20 -3.95 4.61
C LEU A 348 6.93 -3.99 5.44
N SER A 349 6.36 -2.81 5.70
CA SER A 349 5.13 -2.65 6.46
C SER A 349 3.91 -3.36 5.82
N PHE A 350 3.96 -3.61 4.51
CA PHE A 350 3.00 -4.41 3.73
C PHE A 350 3.55 -5.80 3.32
N GLY A 351 4.74 -6.16 3.80
CA GLY A 351 5.47 -7.38 3.44
C GLY A 351 5.00 -8.65 4.15
N ARG A 352 4.11 -8.58 5.13
CA ARG A 352 3.65 -9.76 5.91
C ARG A 352 3.05 -10.89 5.04
N ALA A 353 2.50 -10.54 3.88
CA ALA A 353 1.94 -11.51 2.92
C ALA A 353 2.96 -11.95 1.84
N MET A 354 4.19 -11.47 1.89
CA MET A 354 5.28 -11.77 0.95
C MET A 354 6.29 -12.69 1.65
N PRO A 355 6.21 -14.02 1.46
CA PRO A 355 7.13 -14.94 2.11
C PRO A 355 8.58 -14.61 1.77
N PHE A 356 9.48 -14.77 2.74
CA PHE A 356 10.92 -14.56 2.57
C PHE A 356 11.37 -13.13 2.24
N HIS A 357 10.49 -12.12 2.27
CA HIS A 357 10.85 -10.77 1.81
C HIS A 357 12.17 -10.21 2.37
N PRO A 358 12.38 -10.14 3.70
CA PRO A 358 13.63 -9.60 4.25
C PRO A 358 14.86 -10.45 3.87
N LEU A 359 14.68 -11.75 3.62
CA LEU A 359 15.75 -12.66 3.21
C LEU A 359 16.11 -12.48 1.73
N VAL A 360 15.10 -12.26 0.87
CA VAL A 360 15.31 -11.90 -0.54
C VAL A 360 16.07 -10.57 -0.63
N ASP A 361 15.66 -9.56 0.14
CA ASP A 361 16.32 -8.24 0.18
C ASP A 361 17.79 -8.37 0.60
N LEU A 362 18.06 -9.15 1.67
CA LEU A 362 19.40 -9.43 2.15
C LEU A 362 20.26 -10.13 1.08
N VAL A 363 19.74 -11.19 0.45
CA VAL A 363 20.48 -11.95 -0.58
C VAL A 363 20.75 -11.10 -1.81
N ARG A 364 19.78 -10.31 -2.27
CA ARG A 364 19.96 -9.41 -3.42
C ARG A 364 21.11 -8.44 -3.20
N ARG A 365 21.12 -7.77 -2.04
CA ARG A 365 22.18 -6.80 -1.69
C ARG A 365 23.53 -7.48 -1.50
N GLN A 366 23.56 -8.65 -0.86
CA GLN A 366 24.81 -9.39 -0.67
C GLN A 366 25.44 -9.84 -1.99
N LEU A 367 24.61 -10.16 -2.99
CA LEU A 367 25.02 -10.64 -4.31
C LEU A 367 25.05 -9.54 -5.38
N ASP A 368 24.82 -8.28 -4.99
CA ASP A 368 24.82 -7.12 -5.87
C ASP A 368 23.80 -7.28 -7.04
N ILE A 369 22.61 -7.81 -6.76
CA ILE A 369 21.54 -8.04 -7.75
C ILE A 369 20.64 -6.81 -7.86
N GLU A 370 20.42 -6.33 -9.09
CA GLU A 370 19.65 -5.13 -9.40
C GLU A 370 18.30 -5.46 -10.09
N GLU A 371 17.30 -4.57 -10.01
CA GLU A 371 15.93 -4.73 -10.58
C GLU A 371 15.93 -4.85 -12.12
N GLY A 372 16.99 -4.37 -12.77
CA GLY A 372 17.21 -4.49 -14.22
C GLY A 372 17.95 -5.76 -14.65
N ASP A 373 18.43 -6.58 -13.71
CA ASP A 373 19.16 -7.79 -14.06
C ASP A 373 18.23 -8.80 -14.75
N THR A 374 18.68 -9.29 -15.90
CA THR A 374 18.03 -10.43 -16.56
C THR A 374 18.19 -11.70 -15.72
N GLU A 375 17.30 -12.68 -15.88
CA GLU A 375 17.40 -13.96 -15.14
C GLU A 375 18.78 -14.62 -15.27
N ALA A 376 19.39 -14.54 -16.47
CA ALA A 376 20.74 -15.04 -16.72
C ALA A 376 21.82 -14.27 -15.93
N ALA A 377 21.68 -12.95 -15.81
CA ALA A 377 22.58 -12.11 -15.01
C ALA A 377 22.45 -12.42 -13.52
N ILE A 378 21.22 -12.56 -13.01
CA ILE A 378 20.93 -12.97 -11.62
C ILE A 378 21.55 -14.33 -11.33
N ALA A 379 21.31 -15.33 -12.19
CA ALA A 379 21.88 -16.67 -12.04
C ALA A 379 23.41 -16.63 -11.98
N ALA A 380 24.05 -15.85 -12.86
CA ALA A 380 25.50 -15.69 -12.86
C ALA A 380 26.03 -14.98 -11.60
N LYS A 381 25.30 -13.98 -11.06
CA LYS A 381 25.64 -13.32 -9.78
C LYS A 381 25.55 -14.30 -8.62
N VAL A 382 24.51 -15.14 -8.57
CA VAL A 382 24.37 -16.22 -7.58
C VAL A 382 25.55 -17.17 -7.62
N GLU A 383 25.90 -17.71 -8.80
CA GLU A 383 27.02 -18.66 -8.92
C GLU A 383 28.35 -18.02 -8.50
N ARG A 384 28.64 -16.81 -8.97
CA ARG A 384 29.87 -16.10 -8.60
C ARG A 384 29.95 -15.81 -7.11
N GLY A 385 28.84 -15.35 -6.51
CA GLY A 385 28.77 -15.06 -5.09
C GLY A 385 28.98 -16.31 -4.24
N LEU A 386 28.32 -17.41 -4.57
CA LEU A 386 28.52 -18.69 -3.89
C LEU A 386 29.96 -19.19 -4.02
N ALA A 387 30.54 -19.15 -5.22
CA ALA A 387 31.94 -19.54 -5.43
C ALA A 387 32.93 -18.66 -4.65
N ALA A 388 32.65 -17.36 -4.51
CA ALA A 388 33.45 -16.45 -3.69
C ALA A 388 33.36 -16.78 -2.19
N ILE A 389 32.23 -17.31 -1.72
CA ILE A 389 32.05 -17.78 -0.34
C ILE A 389 32.70 -19.16 -0.16
N GLY A 390 32.54 -20.09 -1.08
CA GLY A 390 33.19 -21.40 -1.06
C GLY A 390 32.61 -22.36 -2.10
N PRO A 391 33.44 -23.16 -2.79
CA PRO A 391 32.96 -24.08 -3.83
C PRO A 391 31.99 -25.14 -3.30
N GLU A 392 32.06 -25.49 -2.02
CA GLU A 392 31.13 -26.40 -1.35
C GLU A 392 29.68 -25.89 -1.28
N LEU A 393 29.46 -24.60 -1.52
CA LEU A 393 28.11 -24.01 -1.58
C LEU A 393 27.47 -24.12 -2.96
N ALA A 394 28.14 -24.66 -3.98
CA ALA A 394 27.54 -24.86 -5.30
C ALA A 394 26.15 -25.57 -5.26
N PRO A 395 25.90 -26.58 -4.40
CA PRO A 395 24.58 -27.19 -4.26
C PRO A 395 23.48 -26.26 -3.75
N ALA A 396 23.83 -25.11 -3.14
CA ALA A 396 22.87 -24.12 -2.65
C ALA A 396 22.25 -23.26 -3.77
N ALA A 397 22.90 -23.18 -4.94
CA ALA A 397 22.52 -22.26 -6.01
C ALA A 397 21.07 -22.43 -6.49
N PRO A 398 20.54 -23.65 -6.72
CA PRO A 398 19.16 -23.83 -7.18
C PRO A 398 18.12 -23.28 -6.19
N TYR A 399 18.38 -23.35 -4.88
CA TYR A 399 17.47 -22.86 -3.85
C TYR A 399 17.48 -21.33 -3.76
N LEU A 400 18.65 -20.70 -3.91
CA LEU A 400 18.75 -19.23 -3.97
C LEU A 400 18.11 -18.67 -5.24
N ARG A 401 18.29 -19.33 -6.38
CA ARG A 401 17.61 -18.99 -7.64
C ARG A 401 16.08 -19.06 -7.48
N ALA A 402 15.57 -20.13 -6.87
CA ALA A 402 14.15 -20.28 -6.57
C ALA A 402 13.65 -19.20 -5.59
N LEU A 403 14.43 -18.87 -4.56
CA LEU A 403 14.14 -17.80 -3.60
C LEU A 403 14.02 -16.44 -4.30
N LEU A 404 14.88 -16.18 -5.29
CA LEU A 404 14.89 -14.98 -6.11
C LEU A 404 13.85 -14.98 -7.25
N SER A 405 12.97 -15.99 -7.28
CA SER A 405 11.92 -16.15 -8.29
C SER A 405 12.41 -16.29 -9.74
N ILE A 406 13.59 -16.89 -9.95
CA ILE A 406 14.13 -17.23 -11.28
C ILE A 406 14.22 -18.75 -11.47
N ASP A 407 14.49 -19.21 -12.70
CA ASP A 407 14.61 -20.65 -12.98
C ASP A 407 15.71 -21.30 -12.10
N PRO A 408 15.36 -22.27 -11.25
CA PRO A 408 16.34 -22.96 -10.41
C PRO A 408 17.35 -23.77 -11.21
N GLY A 409 17.08 -24.08 -12.49
CA GLY A 409 17.98 -24.87 -13.35
C GLY A 409 18.08 -26.35 -12.98
N ASN A 410 17.36 -26.81 -11.95
CA ASN A 410 17.27 -28.21 -11.56
C ASN A 410 15.79 -28.66 -11.53
N ALA A 411 15.49 -29.72 -12.28
CA ALA A 411 14.16 -30.34 -12.32
C ALA A 411 13.76 -30.97 -10.97
N ASP A 412 14.72 -31.40 -10.15
CA ASP A 412 14.46 -32.07 -8.88
C ASP A 412 13.78 -31.15 -7.85
N LEU A 413 14.01 -29.83 -7.93
CA LEU A 413 13.28 -28.87 -7.08
C LEU A 413 11.78 -28.89 -7.35
N ARG A 414 11.35 -29.24 -8.57
CA ARG A 414 9.92 -29.35 -8.92
C ARG A 414 9.28 -30.59 -8.30
N ALA A 415 10.06 -31.63 -8.01
CA ALA A 415 9.61 -32.86 -7.36
C ALA A 415 9.54 -32.74 -5.83
N MET A 416 10.23 -31.76 -5.23
CA MET A 416 10.22 -31.53 -3.78
C MET A 416 8.88 -31.01 -3.27
N THR A 417 8.49 -31.46 -2.08
CA THR A 417 7.39 -30.85 -1.34
C THR A 417 7.74 -29.40 -0.93
N PRO A 418 6.74 -28.53 -0.71
CA PRO A 418 6.99 -27.18 -0.22
C PRO A 418 7.79 -27.15 1.10
N ALA A 419 7.60 -28.14 1.98
CA ALA A 419 8.33 -28.22 3.24
C ALA A 419 9.81 -28.55 3.04
N GLN A 420 10.13 -29.52 2.16
CA GLN A 420 11.51 -29.85 1.81
C GLN A 420 12.21 -28.66 1.17
N ARG A 421 11.58 -28.01 0.17
CA ARG A 421 12.16 -26.84 -0.50
C ARG A 421 12.47 -25.72 0.50
N ARG A 422 11.58 -25.46 1.46
CA ARG A 422 11.82 -24.47 2.53
C ARG A 422 13.02 -24.85 3.40
N ALA A 423 13.10 -26.11 3.84
CA ALA A 423 14.21 -26.58 4.67
C ALA A 423 15.57 -26.44 3.95
N GLU A 424 15.62 -26.83 2.67
CA GLU A 424 16.82 -26.67 1.85
C GLU A 424 17.18 -25.19 1.61
N THR A 425 16.18 -24.32 1.45
CA THR A 425 16.40 -22.88 1.33
C THR A 425 16.96 -22.29 2.63
N PHE A 426 16.43 -22.69 3.79
CA PHE A 426 16.97 -22.28 5.09
C PHE A 426 18.40 -22.77 5.27
N GLU A 427 18.69 -24.01 4.88
CA GLU A 427 20.03 -24.58 4.95
C GLU A 427 21.02 -23.86 4.03
N ALA A 428 20.61 -23.50 2.82
CA ALA A 428 21.40 -22.70 1.89
C ALA A 428 21.80 -21.33 2.50
N LEU A 429 20.82 -20.58 3.03
CA LEU A 429 21.06 -19.29 3.68
C LEU A 429 21.93 -19.41 4.94
N ARG A 430 21.69 -20.43 5.76
CA ARG A 430 22.48 -20.71 6.96
C ARG A 430 23.92 -21.04 6.60
N SER A 431 24.12 -21.93 5.63
CA SER A 431 25.46 -22.32 5.16
C SER A 431 26.24 -21.13 4.59
N MET A 432 25.58 -20.21 3.87
CA MET A 432 26.20 -18.96 3.44
C MET A 432 26.71 -18.13 4.63
N LEU A 433 25.91 -17.97 5.69
CA LEU A 433 26.34 -17.21 6.87
C LEU A 433 27.52 -17.90 7.57
N VAL A 434 27.43 -19.20 7.79
CA VAL A 434 28.47 -20.00 8.48
C VAL A 434 29.80 -19.88 7.73
N ARG A 435 29.82 -20.12 6.42
CA ARG A 435 31.03 -20.04 5.60
C ARG A 435 31.62 -18.63 5.54
N ASN A 436 30.77 -17.61 5.46
CA ASN A 436 31.24 -16.24 5.53
C ASN A 436 31.84 -15.89 6.90
N ALA A 437 31.25 -16.38 7.99
CA ALA A 437 31.74 -16.19 9.35
C ALA A 437 33.11 -16.85 9.59
N GLU A 438 33.41 -17.97 8.93
CA GLU A 438 34.75 -18.58 8.95
C GLU A 438 35.81 -17.63 8.38
N LYS A 439 35.49 -16.92 7.28
CA LYS A 439 36.43 -16.00 6.62
C LYS A 439 36.60 -14.68 7.37
N ARG A 440 35.49 -14.05 7.79
CA ARG A 440 35.51 -12.75 8.46
C ARG A 440 34.26 -12.56 9.34
N PRO A 441 34.30 -11.64 10.32
CA PRO A 441 33.12 -11.34 11.14
C PRO A 441 31.94 -10.87 10.28
N GLN A 442 30.74 -11.31 10.64
CA GLN A 442 29.49 -10.97 9.98
C GLN A 442 28.63 -10.12 10.92
N VAL A 443 28.05 -9.05 10.41
CA VAL A 443 26.95 -8.32 11.06
C VAL A 443 25.74 -8.45 10.16
N VAL A 444 24.69 -9.07 10.67
CA VAL A 444 23.42 -9.23 9.96
C VAL A 444 22.36 -8.45 10.69
N VAL A 445 21.78 -7.48 10.01
CA VAL A 445 20.74 -6.60 10.54
C VAL A 445 19.42 -6.92 9.84
N ILE A 446 18.37 -7.20 10.62
CA ILE A 446 17.01 -7.20 10.10
C ILE A 446 16.22 -6.11 10.82
N GLU A 447 15.84 -5.10 10.07
CA GLU A 447 15.06 -3.99 10.60
C GLU A 447 13.57 -4.27 10.56
N ASP A 448 12.89 -3.77 11.59
CA ASP A 448 11.44 -3.72 11.73
C ASP A 448 10.73 -5.09 11.75
N LEU A 449 11.23 -6.03 12.56
CA LEU A 449 10.68 -7.40 12.70
C LEU A 449 9.19 -7.45 13.01
N HIS A 450 8.62 -6.40 13.61
CA HIS A 450 7.18 -6.30 13.80
C HIS A 450 6.35 -6.37 12.50
N TRP A 451 6.97 -6.28 11.31
CA TRP A 451 6.35 -6.52 10.01
C TRP A 451 6.83 -7.79 9.29
N ILE A 452 7.61 -8.65 9.95
CA ILE A 452 8.16 -9.87 9.34
C ILE A 452 7.05 -10.84 8.86
N ASP A 453 7.32 -11.57 7.78
CA ASP A 453 6.49 -12.69 7.36
C ASP A 453 6.80 -13.96 8.18
N GLY A 454 5.80 -14.83 8.34
CA GLY A 454 5.94 -15.99 9.23
C GLY A 454 7.03 -16.99 8.80
N VAL A 455 7.39 -17.05 7.51
CA VAL A 455 8.45 -17.96 7.04
C VAL A 455 9.82 -17.39 7.36
N SER A 456 10.04 -16.09 7.16
CA SER A 456 11.28 -15.43 7.59
C SER A 456 11.46 -15.46 9.11
N GLU A 457 10.38 -15.29 9.88
CA GLU A 457 10.42 -15.39 11.35
C GLU A 457 10.89 -16.78 11.80
N GLN A 458 10.37 -17.84 11.16
CA GLN A 458 10.79 -19.21 11.41
C GLN A 458 12.29 -19.39 11.11
N PHE A 459 12.78 -18.84 10.00
CA PHE A 459 14.21 -18.87 9.66
C PHE A 459 15.07 -18.14 10.69
N LEU A 460 14.69 -16.94 11.12
CA LEU A 460 15.47 -16.21 12.12
C LEU A 460 15.53 -16.95 13.45
N THR A 461 14.44 -17.61 13.83
CA THR A 461 14.39 -18.46 15.02
C THR A 461 15.42 -19.59 14.92
N THR A 462 15.43 -20.36 13.83
CA THR A 462 16.40 -21.45 13.65
C THR A 462 17.83 -20.95 13.48
N LEU A 463 18.01 -19.78 12.87
CA LEU A 463 19.32 -19.15 12.71
C LEU A 463 19.92 -18.80 14.07
N THR A 464 19.14 -18.23 14.99
CA THR A 464 19.62 -17.81 16.32
C THR A 464 20.20 -18.97 17.14
N GLU A 465 19.69 -20.19 16.96
CA GLU A 465 20.21 -21.40 17.61
C GLU A 465 21.63 -21.76 17.13
N SER A 466 21.98 -21.39 15.89
CA SER A 466 23.29 -21.66 15.29
C SER A 466 24.34 -20.56 15.57
N VAL A 467 23.91 -19.36 15.98
CA VAL A 467 24.78 -18.18 16.16
C VAL A 467 25.89 -18.35 17.19
N PRO A 468 25.70 -18.98 18.37
CA PRO A 468 26.69 -18.92 19.45
C PRO A 468 28.11 -19.35 19.07
N ALA A 469 28.25 -20.25 18.09
CA ALA A 469 29.54 -20.76 17.61
C ALA A 469 30.10 -19.99 16.40
N LEU A 470 29.44 -18.93 15.94
CA LEU A 470 29.81 -18.19 14.74
C LEU A 470 30.48 -16.86 15.08
N ARG A 471 31.32 -16.40 14.15
CA ARG A 471 31.81 -15.01 14.15
C ARG A 471 30.75 -14.05 13.60
N ALA A 472 29.59 -14.02 14.25
CA ALA A 472 28.40 -13.32 13.77
C ALA A 472 27.70 -12.53 14.88
N LEU A 473 27.33 -11.29 14.57
CA LEU A 473 26.41 -10.47 15.36
C LEU A 473 25.10 -10.34 14.57
N LEU A 474 24.02 -10.89 15.11
CA LEU A 474 22.68 -10.63 14.60
C LEU A 474 22.08 -9.44 15.35
N VAL A 475 21.53 -8.48 14.62
CA VAL A 475 20.89 -7.30 15.20
C VAL A 475 19.48 -7.17 14.64
N PHE A 476 18.51 -7.14 15.53
CA PHE A 476 17.09 -7.11 15.19
C PHE A 476 16.44 -5.86 15.74
N THR A 477 15.68 -5.12 14.92
CA THR A 477 14.94 -3.94 15.38
C THR A 477 13.45 -4.18 15.37
N TYR A 478 12.72 -3.75 16.41
CA TYR A 478 11.26 -3.85 16.46
C TYR A 478 10.63 -2.83 17.41
N ARG A 479 9.30 -2.72 17.35
CA ARG A 479 8.50 -1.85 18.21
C ARG A 479 8.04 -2.61 19.46
N PRO A 480 7.90 -1.96 20.64
CA PRO A 480 7.33 -2.58 21.82
C PRO A 480 5.99 -3.31 21.51
N GLY A 481 5.81 -4.49 22.09
CA GLY A 481 4.58 -5.28 21.94
C GLY A 481 4.56 -6.24 20.73
N TYR A 482 5.62 -6.29 19.93
CA TYR A 482 5.91 -7.42 19.06
C TYR A 482 6.43 -8.61 19.87
#